data_AF-V8CCE5-F1
#
_entry.id   AF-V8CCE5-F1
#
_cell.length_a   1.000
_cell.length_b   1.000
_cell.length_c   1.000
_cell.angle_alpha   90.00
_cell.angle_beta   90.00
_cell.angle_gamma   90.00
#
_symmetry.space_group_name_H-M   'P 1'
#
loop_
_entity.id
_entity.type
_entity.pdbx_description
1 polymer ?
#
loop_
_entity_poly.entity_id
_entity_poly.type
_entity_poly.pdbx_seq_one_letter_code
_entity_poly.pdbx_strand_id
1 'polypeptide(L)'
;MEKQIDKESISKRDIILNESFRLFLKKGYAAVSFSDLVEATGISRGNMFHHFKNKEDIFNHAVDRFVFEFLTNDATDFLELTSSTTLKDFIDNRVENIGRRMKSFFIMTKGTVTPANFMSFILYLKDNYPDWKEKFQEYEKRKSLEWKEVIELAKQKGEITQTVETEKIISSIRNIYLGLSYRSALSSQLS
;
A
#
# COMPACT_ATOMS: atom_id res chain seq x y z
N MET A 1 9.46 -17.60 -37.54
CA MET A 1 10.10 -17.78 -36.22
C MET A 1 9.63 -16.64 -35.34
N GLU A 2 8.53 -16.86 -34.63
CA GLU A 2 8.04 -15.94 -33.60
C GLU A 2 8.90 -16.13 -32.35
N LYS A 3 9.49 -15.04 -31.85
CA LYS A 3 10.18 -15.03 -30.56
C LYS A 3 9.13 -15.19 -29.46
N GLN A 4 9.21 -16.30 -28.74
CA GLN A 4 8.59 -16.48 -27.44
C GLN A 4 9.00 -15.32 -26.52
N ILE A 5 8.01 -14.58 -26.03
CA ILE A 5 8.17 -13.63 -24.94
C ILE A 5 8.45 -14.48 -23.69
N ASP A 6 9.67 -14.41 -23.19
CA ASP A 6 10.12 -15.12 -22.00
C ASP A 6 9.27 -14.65 -20.80
N LYS A 7 8.52 -15.56 -20.18
CA LYS A 7 7.92 -15.33 -18.87
C LYS A 7 9.07 -15.24 -17.87
N GLU A 8 9.38 -14.06 -17.35
CA GLU A 8 10.34 -13.89 -16.26
C GLU A 8 10.09 -14.94 -15.17
N SER A 9 11.07 -15.82 -14.95
CA SER A 9 10.98 -16.81 -13.87
C SER A 9 11.03 -16.07 -12.54
N ILE A 10 9.93 -16.09 -11.78
CA ILE A 10 9.86 -15.48 -10.46
C ILE A 10 10.99 -16.03 -9.58
N SER A 11 11.82 -15.16 -9.02
CA SER A 11 12.97 -15.60 -8.22
C SER A 11 12.50 -16.27 -6.91
N LYS A 12 13.31 -17.19 -6.36
CA LYS A 12 13.03 -17.78 -5.05
C LYS A 12 12.89 -16.72 -3.96
N ARG A 13 13.69 -15.65 -4.04
CA ARG A 13 13.60 -14.50 -3.13
C ARG A 13 12.22 -13.84 -3.20
N ASP A 14 11.66 -13.68 -4.39
CA ASP A 14 10.32 -13.11 -4.58
C ASP A 14 9.22 -14.03 -4.06
N ILE A 15 9.34 -15.34 -4.29
CA ILE A 15 8.41 -16.34 -3.73
C ILE A 15 8.41 -16.26 -2.20
N ILE A 16 9.60 -16.20 -1.58
CA ILE A 16 9.73 -16.06 -0.12
C ILE A 16 8.99 -14.81 0.35
N LEU A 17 9.25 -13.64 -0.27
CA LEU A 17 8.64 -12.38 0.16
C LEU A 17 7.11 -12.39 -0.02
N ASN A 18 6.62 -12.82 -1.20
CA ASN A 18 5.18 -12.83 -1.52
C ASN A 18 4.39 -13.71 -0.53
N GLU A 19 4.81 -14.96 -0.35
CA GLU A 19 4.08 -15.91 0.49
C GLU A 19 4.24 -15.61 1.98
N SER A 20 5.42 -15.11 2.40
CA SER A 20 5.63 -14.66 3.79
C SER A 20 4.76 -13.46 4.11
N PHE A 21 4.73 -12.45 3.23
CA PHE A 21 3.89 -11.26 3.41
C PHE A 21 2.42 -11.62 3.53
N ARG A 22 1.91 -12.47 2.62
CA ARG A 22 0.53 -12.97 2.68
C ARG A 22 0.24 -13.66 4.00
N LEU A 23 1.17 -14.47 4.49
CA LEU A 23 1.00 -15.18 5.76
C LEU A 23 1.02 -14.22 6.96
N PHE A 24 1.91 -13.22 6.97
CA PHE A 24 1.96 -12.20 8.02
C PHE A 24 0.69 -11.35 8.06
N LEU A 25 0.14 -10.97 6.90
CA LEU A 25 -1.15 -10.27 6.84
C LEU A 25 -2.28 -11.12 7.42
N LYS A 26 -2.31 -12.40 7.08
CA LYS A 26 -3.41 -13.30 7.48
C LYS A 26 -3.36 -13.69 8.95
N LYS A 27 -2.18 -14.06 9.46
CA LYS A 27 -2.00 -14.62 10.82
C LYS A 27 -1.43 -13.61 11.82
N GLY A 28 -0.83 -12.51 11.36
CA GLY A 28 -0.04 -11.60 12.18
C GLY A 28 1.41 -12.10 12.36
N TYR A 29 2.35 -11.18 12.52
CA TYR A 29 3.79 -11.50 12.60
C TYR A 29 4.14 -12.46 13.76
N ALA A 30 3.55 -12.25 14.93
CA ALA A 30 3.86 -13.03 16.13
C ALA A 30 3.42 -14.49 16.01
N ALA A 31 2.31 -14.76 15.34
CA ALA A 31 1.75 -16.11 15.19
C ALA A 31 2.42 -16.94 14.08
N VAL A 32 3.28 -16.34 13.27
CA VAL A 32 3.98 -17.02 12.17
C VAL A 32 5.34 -17.53 12.65
N SER A 33 5.54 -18.85 12.58
CA SER A 33 6.84 -19.48 12.82
C SER A 33 7.66 -19.57 11.53
N PHE A 34 8.97 -19.80 11.65
CA PHE A 34 9.80 -20.05 10.46
C PHE A 34 9.40 -21.34 9.73
N SER A 35 8.87 -22.33 10.44
CA SER A 35 8.36 -23.56 9.82
C SER A 35 7.12 -23.28 8.95
N ASP A 36 6.21 -22.42 9.42
CA ASP A 36 5.07 -21.99 8.59
C ASP A 36 5.54 -21.30 7.30
N LEU A 37 6.63 -20.53 7.36
CA LEU A 37 7.20 -19.87 6.18
C LEU A 37 7.79 -20.87 5.18
N VAL A 38 8.50 -21.89 5.66
CA VAL A 38 9.03 -22.97 4.82
C VAL A 38 7.88 -23.71 4.13
N GLU A 39 6.82 -24.03 4.87
CA GLU A 39 5.63 -24.70 4.32
C GLU A 39 4.91 -23.83 3.28
N ALA A 40 4.67 -22.55 3.61
CA ALA A 40 3.96 -21.62 2.73
C ALA A 40 4.71 -21.31 1.44
N THR A 41 6.05 -21.28 1.49
CA THR A 41 6.90 -20.96 0.33
C THR A 41 7.29 -22.19 -0.49
N GLY A 42 7.24 -23.40 0.10
CA GLY A 42 7.79 -24.62 -0.49
C GLY A 42 9.31 -24.60 -0.64
N ILE A 43 10.00 -23.61 -0.04
CA ILE A 43 11.45 -23.45 -0.14
C ILE A 43 12.10 -24.01 1.12
N SER A 44 13.13 -24.83 0.94
CA SER A 44 13.82 -25.47 2.06
C SER A 44 14.42 -24.44 3.03
N ARG A 45 14.46 -24.79 4.31
CA ARG A 45 15.02 -23.92 5.37
C ARG A 45 16.43 -23.42 5.03
N GLY A 46 17.31 -24.29 4.53
CA GLY A 46 18.65 -23.90 4.11
C GLY A 46 18.65 -22.86 2.99
N ASN A 47 17.78 -23.03 1.98
CA ASN A 47 17.64 -22.07 0.89
C ASN A 47 17.05 -20.72 1.34
N MET A 48 16.11 -20.74 2.30
CA MET A 48 15.63 -19.49 2.91
C MET A 48 16.75 -18.72 3.61
N PHE A 49 17.61 -19.41 4.37
CA PHE A 49 18.76 -18.78 5.03
C PHE A 49 19.84 -18.25 4.08
N HIS A 50 19.90 -18.78 2.85
CA HIS A 50 20.75 -18.20 1.80
C HIS A 50 20.24 -16.82 1.33
N HIS A 51 18.93 -16.55 1.46
CA HIS A 51 18.32 -15.29 1.01
C HIS A 51 18.11 -14.29 2.15
N PHE A 52 17.80 -14.76 3.36
CA PHE A 52 17.45 -13.92 4.50
C PHE A 52 18.02 -14.47 5.80
N LYS A 53 18.45 -13.58 6.69
CA LYS A 53 19.13 -13.97 7.95
C LYS A 53 18.19 -14.66 8.93
N ASN A 54 16.94 -14.20 9.03
CA ASN A 54 15.95 -14.70 9.98
C ASN A 54 14.52 -14.26 9.58
N LYS A 55 13.53 -14.59 10.41
CA LYS A 55 12.12 -14.20 10.18
C LYS A 55 11.92 -12.68 10.11
N GLU A 56 12.61 -11.93 10.96
CA GLU A 56 12.52 -10.47 11.04
C GLU A 56 13.08 -9.82 9.77
N ASP A 57 14.18 -10.34 9.24
CA ASP A 57 14.78 -9.89 7.98
C ASP A 57 13.83 -10.12 6.79
N ILE A 58 13.16 -11.27 6.73
CA ILE A 58 12.10 -11.54 5.74
C ILE A 58 10.95 -10.55 5.90
N PHE A 59 10.52 -10.32 7.14
CA PHE A 59 9.43 -9.40 7.46
C PHE A 59 9.76 -7.97 7.02
N ASN A 60 10.95 -7.48 7.35
CA ASN A 60 11.34 -6.12 7.02
C ASN A 60 11.41 -5.90 5.51
N HIS A 61 12.05 -6.82 4.78
CA HIS A 61 12.09 -6.75 3.32
C HIS A 61 10.69 -6.89 2.68
N ALA A 62 9.80 -7.67 3.27
CA ALA A 62 8.42 -7.78 2.80
C ALA A 62 7.64 -6.47 3.05
N VAL A 63 7.81 -5.83 4.21
CA VAL A 63 7.16 -4.56 4.53
C VAL A 63 7.68 -3.44 3.64
N ASP A 64 8.99 -3.32 3.45
CA ASP A 64 9.56 -2.32 2.54
C ASP A 64 8.97 -2.46 1.13
N ARG A 65 8.89 -3.68 0.60
CA ARG A 65 8.35 -3.95 -0.74
C ARG A 65 6.84 -3.77 -0.87
N PHE A 66 6.05 -4.31 0.05
CA PHE A 66 4.59 -4.39 -0.14
C PHE A 66 3.80 -3.33 0.61
N VAL A 67 4.43 -2.64 1.57
CA VAL A 67 3.81 -1.52 2.28
C VAL A 67 4.44 -0.24 1.79
N PHE A 68 5.75 -0.04 1.96
CA PHE A 68 6.34 1.24 1.64
C PHE A 68 6.42 1.48 0.14
N GLU A 69 6.97 0.59 -0.68
CA GLU A 69 6.97 0.80 -2.14
C GLU A 69 5.54 0.85 -2.72
N PHE A 70 4.60 0.10 -2.17
CA PHE A 70 3.18 0.17 -2.56
C PHE A 70 2.51 1.51 -2.18
N LEU A 71 2.84 2.07 -1.02
CA LEU A 71 2.29 3.35 -0.54
C LEU A 71 3.03 4.56 -1.15
N THR A 72 4.32 4.43 -1.45
CA THR A 72 5.18 5.53 -1.88
C THR A 72 5.40 5.58 -3.38
N ASN A 73 5.42 4.44 -4.06
CA ASN A 73 6.08 4.27 -5.36
C ASN A 73 5.14 3.76 -6.47
N ASP A 74 3.85 4.11 -6.40
CA ASP A 74 2.99 3.88 -7.55
C ASP A 74 3.38 4.86 -8.67
N ALA A 75 4.16 4.37 -9.65
CA ALA A 75 4.29 5.00 -10.97
C ALA A 75 2.92 5.25 -11.64
N THR A 76 1.86 4.60 -11.12
CA THR A 76 0.46 4.78 -11.52
C THR A 76 -0.31 5.83 -10.69
N ASP A 77 0.22 6.26 -9.52
CA ASP A 77 -0.32 7.36 -8.70
C ASP A 77 0.13 8.73 -9.20
N PHE A 78 1.08 8.77 -10.13
CA PHE A 78 1.54 10.02 -10.72
C PHE A 78 0.56 10.44 -11.83
N LEU A 79 -0.35 11.35 -11.48
CA LEU A 79 -1.00 12.20 -12.46
C LEU A 79 -0.12 13.44 -12.58
N GLU A 80 0.48 13.66 -13.74
CA GLU A 80 1.17 14.91 -14.01
C GLU A 80 0.15 16.04 -13.98
N LEU A 81 0.23 16.90 -12.97
CA LEU A 81 -0.66 18.05 -12.85
C LEU A 81 -0.31 19.06 -13.94
N THR A 82 -1.22 19.21 -14.89
CA THR A 82 -1.15 20.26 -15.92
C THR A 82 -2.11 21.38 -15.59
N SER A 83 -1.94 22.54 -16.23
CA SER A 83 -2.87 23.67 -16.11
C SER A 83 -4.31 23.33 -16.53
N SER A 84 -4.52 22.29 -17.33
CA SER A 84 -5.85 21.83 -17.74
C SER A 84 -6.49 20.86 -16.75
N THR A 85 -5.74 20.28 -15.82
CA THR A 85 -6.25 19.28 -14.87
C THR A 85 -7.36 19.89 -14.01
N THR A 86 -8.50 19.21 -13.91
CA THR A 86 -9.62 19.62 -13.04
C THR A 86 -9.54 18.88 -11.70
N LEU A 87 -10.16 19.44 -10.67
CA LEU A 87 -10.28 18.79 -9.36
C LEU A 87 -11.03 17.45 -9.49
N LYS A 88 -12.07 17.42 -10.33
CA LYS A 88 -12.85 16.20 -10.58
C LYS A 88 -11.97 15.11 -11.19
N ASP A 89 -11.22 15.41 -12.25
CA ASP A 89 -10.38 14.42 -12.93
C ASP A 89 -9.28 13.89 -11.99
N PHE A 90 -8.72 14.77 -11.16
CA PHE A 90 -7.78 14.35 -10.12
C PHE A 90 -8.42 13.39 -9.11
N ILE A 91 -9.61 13.72 -8.59
CA ILE A 91 -10.32 12.86 -7.64
C ILE A 91 -10.66 11.51 -8.28
N ASP A 92 -11.18 11.51 -9.51
CA ASP A 92 -11.55 10.29 -10.24
C ASP A 92 -10.32 9.39 -10.46
N ASN A 93 -9.19 9.99 -10.88
CA ASN A 93 -7.93 9.27 -11.01
C ASN A 93 -7.48 8.64 -9.67
N ARG A 94 -7.58 9.39 -8.56
CA ARG A 94 -7.20 8.89 -7.22
C ARG A 94 -8.08 7.73 -6.78
N VAL A 95 -9.40 7.82 -6.99
CA VAL A 95 -10.35 6.75 -6.69
C VAL A 95 -10.06 5.51 -7.54
N GLU A 96 -9.81 5.69 -8.84
CA GLU A 96 -9.46 4.59 -9.74
C GLU A 96 -8.15 3.90 -9.31
N ASN A 97 -7.13 4.67 -8.91
CA ASN A 97 -5.87 4.11 -8.42
C ASN A 97 -6.04 3.32 -7.14
N ILE A 98 -6.86 3.81 -6.20
CA ILE A 98 -7.23 3.04 -5.00
C ILE A 98 -7.91 1.74 -5.41
N GLY A 99 -8.87 1.77 -6.34
CA GLY A 99 -9.54 0.58 -6.85
C GLY A 99 -8.59 -0.42 -7.52
N ARG A 100 -7.65 0.05 -8.35
CA ARG A 100 -6.62 -0.80 -8.99
C ARG A 100 -5.71 -1.46 -7.95
N ARG A 101 -5.26 -0.69 -6.96
CA ARG A 101 -4.48 -1.18 -5.81
C ARG A 101 -5.21 -2.24 -5.02
N MET A 102 -6.49 -2.01 -4.68
CA MET A 102 -7.31 -2.98 -3.96
C MET A 102 -7.48 -4.27 -4.74
N LYS A 103 -7.70 -4.20 -6.07
CA LYS A 103 -7.77 -5.40 -6.94
C LYS A 103 -6.45 -6.16 -6.97
N SER A 104 -5.33 -5.47 -7.17
CA SER A 104 -4.00 -6.08 -7.15
C SER A 104 -3.71 -6.77 -5.81
N PHE A 105 -4.01 -6.08 -4.72
CA PHE A 105 -3.86 -6.61 -3.36
C PHE A 105 -4.75 -7.83 -3.11
N PHE A 106 -6.02 -7.78 -3.54
CA PHE A 106 -6.93 -8.92 -3.44
C PHE A 106 -6.41 -10.15 -4.20
N ILE A 107 -5.92 -9.97 -5.43
CA ILE A 107 -5.34 -11.05 -6.24
C ILE A 107 -4.09 -11.61 -5.56
N MET A 108 -3.15 -10.75 -5.16
CA MET A 108 -1.90 -11.13 -4.48
C MET A 108 -2.18 -11.94 -3.19
N THR A 109 -3.20 -11.55 -2.44
CA THR A 109 -3.58 -12.21 -1.18
C THR A 109 -4.54 -13.38 -1.37
N LYS A 110 -4.88 -13.73 -2.62
CA LYS A 110 -5.84 -14.78 -2.99
C LYS A 110 -7.21 -14.58 -2.34
N GLY A 111 -7.60 -13.33 -2.10
CA GLY A 111 -8.84 -12.94 -1.44
C GLY A 111 -8.95 -13.37 0.03
N THR A 112 -7.84 -13.78 0.66
CA THR A 112 -7.85 -14.31 2.03
C THR A 112 -7.57 -13.28 3.11
N VAL A 113 -7.21 -12.05 2.73
CA VAL A 113 -6.89 -10.96 3.65
C VAL A 113 -8.05 -9.95 3.63
N THR A 114 -8.60 -9.70 4.81
CA THR A 114 -9.68 -8.72 5.02
C THR A 114 -9.14 -7.33 5.31
N PRO A 115 -9.97 -6.26 5.21
CA PRO A 115 -9.59 -4.93 5.68
C PRO A 115 -9.20 -4.92 7.17
N ALA A 116 -9.81 -5.77 8.00
CA ALA A 116 -9.44 -5.94 9.41
C ALA A 116 -8.01 -6.48 9.56
N ASN A 117 -7.66 -7.52 8.80
CA ASN A 117 -6.30 -8.07 8.80
C ASN A 117 -5.26 -7.01 8.44
N PHE A 118 -5.54 -6.24 7.39
CA PHE A 118 -4.66 -5.16 6.95
C PHE A 118 -4.55 -4.05 8.01
N MET A 119 -5.65 -3.62 8.61
CA MET A 119 -5.65 -2.60 9.67
C MET A 119 -4.82 -3.07 10.88
N SER A 120 -5.05 -4.30 11.36
CA SER A 120 -4.25 -4.88 12.45
C SER A 120 -2.76 -4.94 12.09
N PHE A 121 -2.44 -5.25 10.84
CA PHE A 121 -1.06 -5.26 10.36
C PHE A 121 -0.42 -3.87 10.37
N ILE A 122 -1.10 -2.84 9.88
CA ILE A 122 -0.62 -1.45 9.91
C ILE A 122 -0.39 -0.96 11.34
N LEU A 123 -1.31 -1.27 12.27
CA LEU A 123 -1.15 -0.94 13.68
C LEU A 123 0.04 -1.67 14.30
N TYR A 124 0.26 -2.93 13.93
CA TYR A 124 1.44 -3.67 14.35
C TYR A 124 2.73 -3.01 13.85
N LEU A 125 2.78 -2.60 12.57
CA LEU A 125 3.95 -1.91 12.01
C LEU A 125 4.23 -0.58 12.71
N LYS A 126 3.19 0.19 13.02
CA LYS A 126 3.34 1.45 13.75
C LYS A 126 4.17 1.30 15.03
N ASP A 127 4.00 0.19 15.73
CA ASP A 127 4.63 -0.03 17.04
C ASP A 127 5.91 -0.85 16.97
N ASN A 128 6.15 -1.59 15.87
CA ASN A 128 7.23 -2.60 15.80
C ASN A 128 8.16 -2.44 14.59
N TYR A 129 7.82 -1.61 13.60
CA TYR A 129 8.63 -1.44 12.41
C TYR A 129 9.69 -0.33 12.61
N PRO A 130 10.96 -0.58 12.25
CA PRO A 130 12.00 0.45 12.30
C PRO A 130 11.64 1.68 11.47
N ASP A 131 11.91 2.86 12.02
CA ASP A 131 11.73 4.16 11.34
C ASP A 131 10.30 4.39 10.77
N TRP A 132 9.29 3.73 11.35
CA TRP A 132 7.89 3.87 10.92
C TRP A 132 7.46 5.33 10.89
N LYS A 133 7.80 6.08 11.95
CA LYS A 133 7.39 7.47 12.11
C LYS A 133 7.93 8.34 10.97
N GLU A 134 9.21 8.19 10.64
CA GLU A 134 9.90 8.92 9.60
C GLU A 134 9.28 8.60 8.22
N LYS A 135 9.15 7.30 7.90
CA LYS A 135 8.57 6.85 6.63
C LYS A 135 7.10 7.28 6.48
N PHE A 136 6.32 7.20 7.55
CA PHE A 136 4.92 7.61 7.53
C PHE A 136 4.78 9.13 7.37
N GLN A 137 5.61 9.92 8.05
CA GLN A 137 5.63 11.38 7.91
C GLN A 137 6.00 11.82 6.49
N GLU A 138 6.97 11.15 5.86
CA GLU A 138 7.33 11.41 4.47
C GLU A 138 6.16 11.11 3.52
N TYR A 139 5.49 9.96 3.71
CA TYR A 139 4.28 9.60 2.98
C TYR A 139 3.18 10.66 3.14
N GLU A 140 2.87 11.07 4.37
CA GLU A 140 1.85 12.08 4.65
C GLU A 140 2.19 13.43 4.01
N LYS A 141 3.45 13.87 4.11
CA LYS A 141 3.92 15.13 3.54
C LYS A 141 3.76 15.14 2.03
N ARG A 142 4.20 14.07 1.34
CA ARG A 142 4.07 13.96 -0.11
C ARG A 142 2.61 13.98 -0.55
N LYS A 143 1.75 13.21 0.11
CA LYS A 143 0.32 13.19 -0.22
C LYS A 143 -0.37 14.53 0.06
N SER A 144 0.01 15.21 1.14
CA SER A 144 -0.51 16.55 1.43
C SER A 144 -0.12 17.57 0.35
N LEU A 145 1.12 17.49 -0.14
CA LEU A 145 1.61 18.38 -1.20
C LEU A 145 0.83 18.20 -2.51
N GLU A 146 0.64 16.95 -2.96
CA GLU A 146 -0.15 16.64 -4.16
C GLU A 146 -1.58 17.21 -4.07
N TRP A 147 -2.24 17.03 -2.91
CA TRP A 147 -3.58 17.58 -2.69
C TRP A 147 -3.61 19.10 -2.63
N LYS A 148 -2.59 19.71 -2.03
CA LYS A 148 -2.47 21.17 -1.95
C LYS A 148 -2.37 21.77 -3.34
N GLU A 149 -1.50 21.23 -4.19
CA GLU A 149 -1.31 21.70 -5.56
C GLU A 149 -2.61 21.68 -6.38
N VAL A 150 -3.36 20.56 -6.37
CA VAL A 150 -4.62 20.48 -7.12
C VAL A 150 -5.72 21.37 -6.53
N ILE A 151 -5.80 21.52 -5.21
CA ILE A 151 -6.80 22.39 -4.58
C ILE A 151 -6.54 23.85 -4.90
N GLU A 152 -5.28 24.30 -4.88
CA GLU A 152 -4.92 25.66 -5.27
C GLU A 152 -5.17 25.90 -6.77
N LEU A 153 -4.89 24.92 -7.63
CA LEU A 153 -5.24 25.01 -9.06
C LEU A 153 -6.75 25.12 -9.28
N ALA A 154 -7.53 24.28 -8.61
CA ALA A 154 -8.99 24.28 -8.68
C ALA A 154 -9.57 25.62 -8.21
N LYS A 155 -8.98 26.20 -7.16
CA LYS A 155 -9.26 27.54 -6.70
C LYS A 155 -8.97 28.58 -7.78
N GLN A 156 -7.76 28.60 -8.34
CA GLN A 156 -7.39 29.58 -9.38
C GLN A 156 -8.31 29.52 -10.60
N LYS A 157 -8.78 28.32 -10.96
CA LYS A 157 -9.72 28.09 -12.08
C LYS A 157 -11.18 28.40 -11.72
N GLY A 158 -11.49 28.69 -10.46
CA GLY A 158 -12.85 28.95 -9.98
C GLY A 158 -13.73 27.71 -9.89
N GLU A 159 -13.15 26.50 -9.87
CA GLU A 159 -13.90 25.24 -9.70
C GLU A 159 -14.47 25.12 -8.27
N ILE A 160 -13.78 25.69 -7.29
CA ILE A 160 -14.18 25.74 -5.88
C ILE A 160 -13.96 27.15 -5.30
N THR A 161 -14.65 27.42 -4.18
CA THR A 161 -14.54 28.71 -3.48
C THR A 161 -13.14 28.99 -2.94
N GLN A 162 -12.74 30.27 -2.95
CA GLN A 162 -11.52 30.76 -2.31
C GLN A 162 -11.62 30.86 -0.79
N THR A 163 -12.84 30.90 -0.25
CA THR A 163 -13.09 31.27 1.15
C THR A 163 -12.70 30.18 2.15
N VAL A 164 -12.58 28.93 1.70
CA VAL A 164 -12.23 27.80 2.57
C VAL A 164 -10.72 27.57 2.53
N GLU A 165 -10.09 27.51 3.70
CA GLU A 165 -8.66 27.20 3.82
C GLU A 165 -8.31 25.84 3.22
N THR A 166 -7.24 25.78 2.42
CA THR A 166 -6.81 24.58 1.71
C THR A 166 -6.52 23.42 2.66
N GLU A 167 -5.85 23.68 3.79
CA GLU A 167 -5.53 22.65 4.80
C GLU A 167 -6.80 22.03 5.43
N LYS A 168 -7.90 22.80 5.55
CA LYS A 168 -9.19 22.28 6.03
C LYS A 168 -9.85 21.36 5.01
N ILE A 169 -9.71 21.65 3.72
CA ILE A 169 -10.21 20.78 2.64
C ILE A 169 -9.40 19.48 2.65
N ILE A 170 -8.07 19.57 2.67
CA ILE A 170 -7.17 18.40 2.71
C ILE A 170 -7.49 17.51 3.91
N SER A 171 -7.56 18.08 5.12
CA SER A 171 -7.85 17.31 6.33
C SER A 171 -9.24 16.66 6.29
N SER A 172 -10.25 17.32 5.73
CA SER A 172 -11.59 16.75 5.55
C SER A 172 -11.58 15.53 4.62
N ILE A 173 -10.93 15.65 3.45
CA ILE A 173 -10.79 14.54 2.48
C ILE A 173 -10.07 13.35 3.13
N ARG A 174 -8.96 13.61 3.84
CA ARG A 174 -8.19 12.56 4.53
C ARG A 174 -9.01 11.89 5.62
N ASN A 175 -9.75 12.65 6.42
CA ASN A 175 -10.59 12.11 7.49
C ASN A 175 -11.71 11.23 6.95
N ILE A 176 -12.34 11.62 5.83
CA ILE A 176 -13.35 10.78 5.16
C ILE A 176 -12.72 9.47 4.69
N TYR A 177 -11.59 9.53 3.99
CA TYR A 177 -10.90 8.33 3.51
C TYR A 177 -10.49 7.37 4.64
N LEU A 178 -9.86 7.89 5.68
CA LEU A 178 -9.43 7.10 6.84
C LEU A 178 -10.63 6.54 7.61
N GLY A 179 -11.69 7.34 7.78
CA GLY A 179 -12.93 6.92 8.43
C GLY A 179 -13.63 5.78 7.69
N LEU A 180 -13.70 5.87 6.35
CA LEU A 180 -14.23 4.79 5.51
C LEU A 180 -13.39 3.51 5.61
N SER A 181 -12.06 3.64 5.56
CA SER A 181 -11.13 2.51 5.69
C SER A 181 -11.28 1.82 7.04
N TYR A 182 -11.35 2.60 8.12
CA TYR A 182 -11.57 2.09 9.47
C TYR A 182 -12.94 1.42 9.63
N ARG A 183 -14.00 2.03 9.10
CA ARG A 183 -15.34 1.45 9.11
C ARG A 183 -15.40 0.12 8.37
N SER A 184 -14.76 0.02 7.20
CA SER A 184 -14.69 -1.23 6.43
C SER A 184 -13.96 -2.34 7.18
N ALA A 185 -12.88 -2.00 7.91
CA ALA A 185 -12.20 -2.93 8.80
C ALA A 185 -13.10 -3.46 9.92
N LEU A 186 -14.01 -2.64 10.45
CA LEU A 186 -14.95 -3.08 11.50
C LEU A 186 -16.15 -3.87 10.95
N SER A 187 -16.64 -3.55 9.76
CA SER A 187 -17.84 -4.19 9.18
C SER A 187 -17.56 -5.46 8.39
N SER A 188 -16.29 -5.79 8.11
CA SER A 188 -15.87 -6.88 7.20
C SER A 188 -16.47 -6.82 5.78
N GLN A 189 -16.96 -5.65 5.37
CA GLN A 189 -17.45 -5.41 4.00
C GLN A 189 -16.52 -4.40 3.32
N LEU A 190 -16.03 -4.74 2.13
CA LEU A 190 -15.38 -3.77 1.25
C LEU A 190 -16.49 -2.83 0.75
N SER A 191 -16.50 -1.58 1.25
CA SER A 191 -17.39 -0.53 0.75
C SER A 191 -16.75 0.21 -0.41
#